data_AF-A0A1H0NWR8-F1
#
_entry.id   AF-A0A1H0NWR8-F1
#
_cell.length_a   1.000
_cell.length_b   1.000
_cell.length_c   1.000
_cell.angle_alpha   90.00
_cell.angle_beta   90.00
_cell.angle_gamma   90.00
#
_symmetry.space_group_name_H-M   'P 1'
#
loop_
_entity.id
_entity.type
_entity.pdbx_description
1 polymer ?
#
loop_
_entity_poly.entity_id
_entity_poly.type
_entity_poly.pdbx_seq_one_letter_code
_entity_poly.pdbx_strand_id
1 'polypeptide(L)'
;MDIENLNQPIAGEQFHFRVTGGTRPTHIEVYIDRLAIRVTDCPDPPCHEMVALPHGTIGAELLVIARDTLGNVEERSFTIGDADTSVAGLAGVEV
;
A
#
# COMPACT_ATOMS: atom_id res chain seq x y z
N MET A 1 -8.58 -9.62 7.39
CA MET A 1 -7.80 -9.21 6.20
C MET A 1 -6.80 -8.19 6.69
N ASP A 2 -5.63 -8.12 6.10
CA ASP A 2 -4.56 -7.23 6.55
C ASP A 2 -3.70 -6.79 5.36
N ILE A 3 -3.23 -5.55 5.41
CA ILE A 3 -2.31 -4.95 4.43
C ILE A 3 -1.00 -4.61 5.16
N GLU A 4 0.08 -5.20 4.69
CA GLU A 4 1.43 -5.01 5.22
C GLU A 4 2.35 -4.45 4.13
N ASN A 5 2.98 -3.31 4.39
CA ASN A 5 4.01 -2.76 3.52
C ASN A 5 5.34 -3.51 3.75
N LEU A 6 5.97 -3.94 2.66
CA LEU A 6 7.23 -4.69 2.70
C LEU A 6 8.45 -3.76 2.60
N ASN A 7 8.25 -2.56 2.08
CA ASN A 7 9.23 -1.49 2.08
C ASN A 7 8.57 -0.13 2.37
N GLN A 8 9.39 0.93 2.42
CA GLN A 8 8.89 2.29 2.56
C GLN A 8 8.40 2.82 1.20
N PRO A 9 7.34 3.63 1.17
CA PRO A 9 6.90 4.28 -0.05
C PRO A 9 7.81 5.48 -0.38
N ILE A 10 8.75 5.28 -1.30
CA ILE A 10 9.71 6.30 -1.72
C ILE A 10 9.38 6.77 -3.15
N ALA A 11 9.33 8.07 -3.36
CA ALA A 11 9.08 8.65 -4.68
C ALA A 11 10.19 8.28 -5.69
N GLY A 12 9.78 7.81 -6.87
CA GLY A 12 10.70 7.32 -7.90
C GLY A 12 11.03 5.83 -7.78
N GLU A 13 10.58 5.15 -6.73
CA GLU A 13 10.86 3.73 -6.48
C GLU A 13 9.60 2.85 -6.61
N GLN A 14 9.82 1.55 -6.47
CA GLN A 14 8.74 0.57 -6.37
C GLN A 14 8.32 0.43 -4.92
N PHE A 15 7.03 0.54 -4.64
CA PHE A 15 6.43 0.20 -3.36
C PHE A 15 5.85 -1.20 -3.42
N HIS A 16 6.23 -2.02 -2.44
CA HIS A 16 5.89 -3.43 -2.31
C HIS A 16 5.01 -3.60 -1.08
N PHE A 17 3.91 -4.31 -1.24
CA PHE A 17 3.02 -4.64 -0.13
C PHE A 17 2.44 -6.03 -0.33
N ARG A 18 1.95 -6.62 0.76
CA ARG A 18 1.16 -7.86 0.72
C ARG A 18 -0.21 -7.65 1.32
N VAL A 19 -1.19 -8.34 0.76
CA VAL A 19 -2.55 -8.45 1.30
C VAL A 19 -2.75 -9.88 1.76
N THR A 20 -3.13 -10.07 3.02
CA THR A 20 -3.33 -11.39 3.63
C THR A 20 -4.74 -11.57 4.17
N GLY A 21 -5.23 -12.82 4.15
CA GLY A 21 -6.60 -13.17 4.54
C GLY A 21 -7.67 -12.58 3.61
N GLY A 22 -8.92 -12.56 4.08
CA GLY A 22 -10.08 -12.12 3.30
C GLY A 22 -10.71 -13.25 2.48
N THR A 23 -11.98 -13.08 2.15
CA THR A 23 -12.75 -14.04 1.33
C THR A 23 -12.56 -13.76 -0.15
N ARG A 24 -12.12 -14.78 -0.88
CA ARG A 24 -11.71 -14.70 -2.28
C ARG A 24 -12.85 -14.33 -3.24
N PRO A 25 -12.54 -13.65 -4.37
CA PRO A 25 -11.33 -12.86 -4.60
C PRO A 25 -11.30 -11.58 -3.73
N THR A 26 -10.10 -11.08 -3.44
CA THR A 26 -9.91 -9.79 -2.79
C THR A 26 -9.62 -8.74 -3.86
N HIS A 27 -10.48 -7.73 -3.98
CA HIS A 27 -10.27 -6.57 -4.83
C HIS A 27 -9.28 -5.61 -4.16
N ILE A 28 -8.26 -5.16 -4.88
CA ILE A 28 -7.19 -4.31 -4.36
C ILE A 28 -7.11 -3.05 -5.23
N GLU A 29 -7.14 -1.90 -4.58
CA GLU A 29 -7.03 -0.59 -5.21
C GLU A 29 -5.92 0.20 -4.53
N VAL A 30 -5.09 0.89 -5.33
CA VAL A 30 -4.01 1.74 -4.83
C VAL A 30 -4.16 3.13 -5.42
N TYR A 31 -4.09 4.13 -4.56
CA TYR A 31 -4.29 5.53 -4.89
C TYR A 31 -3.09 6.39 -4.47
N ILE A 32 -2.78 7.41 -5.26
CA ILE A 32 -1.92 8.53 -4.84
C ILE A 32 -2.76 9.81 -4.90
N ASP A 33 -2.91 10.53 -3.79
CA ASP A 33 -3.76 11.74 -3.69
C ASP A 33 -5.14 11.56 -4.34
N ARG A 34 -5.78 10.40 -4.05
CA ARG A 34 -7.10 9.98 -4.59
C ARG A 34 -7.14 9.61 -6.08
N LEU A 35 -6.01 9.62 -6.79
CA LEU A 35 -5.92 9.08 -8.14
C LEU A 35 -5.57 7.59 -8.10
N ALA A 36 -6.45 6.73 -8.62
CA ALA A 36 -6.17 5.30 -8.71
C ALA A 36 -4.99 5.05 -9.67
N ILE A 37 -3.90 4.49 -9.14
CA ILE A 37 -2.71 4.10 -9.91
C ILE A 37 -2.69 2.59 -10.21
N ARG A 38 -3.44 1.80 -9.45
CA ARG A 38 -3.55 0.36 -9.61
C ARG A 38 -4.92 -0.13 -9.14
N VAL A 39 -5.51 -1.04 -9.91
CA VAL A 39 -6.72 -1.78 -9.55
C VAL A 39 -6.49 -3.21 -10.02
N THR A 40 -6.67 -4.19 -9.13
CA THR A 40 -6.43 -5.62 -9.43
C THR A 40 -7.26 -6.52 -8.53
N ASP A 41 -7.51 -7.74 -8.98
CA ASP A 41 -8.19 -8.77 -8.19
C ASP A 41 -7.20 -9.87 -7.81
N CYS A 42 -7.11 -10.15 -6.51
CA CYS A 42 -6.33 -11.23 -5.93
C CYS A 42 -7.23 -12.48 -5.77
N PRO A 43 -7.08 -13.52 -6.62
CA PRO A 43 -7.96 -14.69 -6.58
C PRO A 43 -7.71 -15.58 -5.36
N ASP A 44 -6.49 -15.58 -4.81
CA ASP A 44 -6.11 -16.40 -3.66
C ASP A 44 -5.05 -15.72 -2.77
N PRO A 45 -5.44 -15.03 -1.69
CA PRO A 45 -4.50 -14.38 -0.78
C PRO A 45 -3.70 -15.44 0.02
N PRO A 46 -2.43 -15.16 0.34
CA PRO A 46 -1.79 -13.85 0.30
C PRO A 46 -1.27 -13.45 -1.09
N CYS A 47 -1.53 -12.20 -1.48
CA CYS A 47 -1.03 -11.61 -2.73
C CYS A 47 0.05 -10.58 -2.46
N HIS A 48 1.12 -10.61 -3.25
CA HIS A 48 2.19 -9.62 -3.24
C HIS A 48 1.98 -8.70 -4.43
N GLU A 49 1.87 -7.40 -4.17
CA GLU A 49 1.68 -6.39 -5.20
C GLU A 49 2.81 -5.38 -5.16
N MET A 50 3.07 -4.82 -6.33
CA MET A 50 4.14 -3.86 -6.55
C MET A 50 3.61 -2.73 -7.43
N VAL A 51 3.82 -1.50 -6.98
CA VAL A 51 3.42 -0.29 -7.72
C VAL A 51 4.60 0.66 -7.85
N ALA A 52 4.70 1.33 -8.99
CA ALA A 52 5.72 2.37 -9.20
C ALA A 52 5.20 3.69 -8.64
N LEU A 53 5.99 4.33 -7.77
CA LEU A 53 5.70 5.67 -7.25
C LEU A 53 6.44 6.70 -8.11
N PRO A 54 5.76 7.67 -8.75
CA PRO A 54 6.43 8.69 -9.55
C PRO A 54 7.32 9.61 -8.70
N HIS A 55 8.40 10.17 -9.28
CA HIS A 55 9.29 11.11 -8.57
C HIS A 55 8.57 12.37 -8.02
N GLY A 56 7.48 12.79 -8.67
CA GLY A 56 6.74 14.00 -8.30
C GLY A 56 5.72 13.84 -7.17
N THR A 57 5.73 12.72 -6.44
CA THR A 57 4.71 12.41 -5.42
C THR A 57 5.24 12.46 -3.99
N ILE A 58 6.39 13.09 -3.75
CA ILE A 58 6.91 13.29 -2.39
C ILE A 58 5.89 14.07 -1.56
N GLY A 59 5.58 13.57 -0.35
CA GLY A 59 4.59 14.14 0.56
C GLY A 59 3.14 13.81 0.22
N ALA A 60 2.86 13.19 -0.92
CA ALA A 60 1.52 12.74 -1.29
C ALA A 60 1.05 11.58 -0.40
N GLU A 61 -0.26 11.42 -0.28
CA GLU A 61 -0.86 10.27 0.39
C GLU A 61 -0.88 9.07 -0.56
N LEU A 62 -0.29 7.95 -0.14
CA LEU A 62 -0.47 6.65 -0.75
C LEU A 62 -1.52 5.88 0.05
N LEU A 63 -2.62 5.47 -0.60
CA LEU A 63 -3.70 4.72 0.02
C LEU A 63 -3.85 3.36 -0.67
N VAL A 64 -3.82 2.28 0.12
CA VAL A 64 -4.11 0.92 -0.33
C VAL A 64 -5.44 0.49 0.30
N ILE A 65 -6.37 0.03 -0.53
CA ILE A 65 -7.66 -0.49 -0.12
C ILE A 65 -7.75 -1.94 -0.58
N ALA A 66 -8.09 -2.84 0.33
CA ALA A 66 -8.44 -4.21 0.02
C ALA A 66 -9.91 -4.46 0.40
N ARG A 67 -10.68 -5.08 -0.49
CA ARG A 67 -12.09 -5.45 -0.26
C ARG A 67 -12.31 -6.90 -0.64
N ASP A 68 -12.92 -7.67 0.25
CA ASP A 68 -13.24 -9.07 0.00
C ASP A 68 -14.70 -9.25 -0.46
N THR A 69 -15.07 -10.47 -0.88
CA THR A 69 -16.43 -10.74 -1.39
C THR A 69 -17.53 -10.76 -0.32
N LEU A 70 -17.19 -10.81 0.96
CA LEU A 70 -18.15 -10.65 2.05
C LEU A 70 -18.38 -9.18 2.42
N GLY A 71 -17.66 -8.27 1.77
CA GLY A 71 -17.73 -6.83 2.03
C GLY A 71 -16.83 -6.37 3.17
N ASN A 72 -15.90 -7.21 3.65
CA ASN A 72 -14.85 -6.74 4.55
C ASN A 72 -13.92 -5.81 3.79
N VAL A 73 -13.57 -4.68 4.39
CA VAL A 73 -12.68 -3.67 3.81
C VAL A 73 -11.54 -3.41 4.79
N GLU A 74 -10.32 -3.34 4.27
CA GLU A 74 -9.12 -2.92 5.00
C GLU A 74 -8.48 -1.76 4.22
N GLU A 75 -8.09 -0.71 4.94
CA GLU A 75 -7.52 0.50 4.35
C GLU A 75 -6.23 0.87 5.08
N ARG A 76 -5.17 1.13 4.33
CA ARG A 76 -3.88 1.60 4.86
C ARG A 76 -3.39 2.81 4.09
N SER A 77 -3.13 3.89 4.81
CA SER A 77 -2.51 5.10 4.26
C SER A 77 -1.06 5.24 4.72
N PHE A 78 -0.25 5.80 3.82
CA PHE A 78 1.16 6.08 4.03
C PHE A 78 1.49 7.43 3.41
N THR A 79 2.50 8.12 3.95
CA THR A 79 3.06 9.32 3.30
C THR A 79 4.24 8.91 2.44
N ILE A 80 4.24 9.31 1.17
CA ILE A 80 5.37 9.02 0.27
C ILE A 80 6.56 9.89 0.67
N GLY A 81 7.67 9.24 1.03
CA GLY A 81 8.92 9.90 1.40
C GLY A 81 9.86 10.12 0.23
N ASP A 82 10.98 10.76 0.52
CA ASP A 82 12.16 10.81 -0.34
C ASP A 82 13.24 9.83 0.16
N ALA A 83 14.17 9.48 -0.73
CA ALA A 83 15.24 8.53 -0.42
C ALA A 83 16.27 9.05 0.61
N ASP A 84 16.37 10.37 0.80
CA ASP A 84 17.30 11.02 1.74
C ASP A 84 16.76 10.97 3.18
N THR A 85 15.44 11.11 3.36
CA THR A 85 14.77 11.15 4.68
C THR A 85 14.32 9.76 5.19
N SER A 86 14.54 8.68 4.43
CA SER A 86 14.06 7.33 4.77
C SER A 86 14.72 6.72 6.04
N VAL A 87 15.77 7.36 6.57
CA VAL A 87 16.41 7.05 7.87
C VAL A 87 15.66 7.61 9.08
N ALA A 88 14.32 7.62 9.10
CA ALA A 88 13.57 8.08 10.29
C ALA A 88 12.25 7.35 10.59
N GLY A 89 11.81 6.40 9.75
CA GLY A 89 10.44 5.86 9.84
C GLY A 89 10.24 4.55 10.61
N LEU A 90 11.31 3.89 11.07
CA LEU A 90 11.21 2.63 11.84
C LEU A 90 11.50 2.87 13.33
N ALA A 91 10.76 3.78 13.95
CA ALA A 91 10.68 3.86 15.40
C ALA A 91 9.20 4.01 15.78
N GLY A 92 8.51 2.86 15.79
CA GLY A 92 7.30 2.72 16.56
C GLY A 92 7.60 3.10 18.01
N VAL A 93 6.69 3.89 18.56
CA VAL A 93 6.59 4.26 19.97
C VAL A 93 6.87 3.05 20.88
N GLU A 94 7.86 3.19 21.76
CA GLU A 94 7.91 2.50 23.04
C GLU A 94 8.00 3.60 24.11
N VAL A 95 6.91 3.78 24.87
CA VAL A 95 6.89 4.54 26.14
C VAL A 95 7.05 3.59 27.31
#